data_AF-A0A0M3IQU7-F1
#
_entry.id   AF-A0A0M3IQU7-F1
#
_cell.length_a   1.000
_cell.length_b   1.000
_cell.length_c   1.000
_cell.angle_alpha   90.00
_cell.angle_beta   90.00
_cell.angle_gamma   90.00
#
_symmetry.space_group_name_H-M   'P 1'
#
loop_
_entity.id
_entity.type
_entity.pdbx_description
1 polymer ?
#
loop_
_entity_poly.entity_id
_entity_poly.type
_entity_poly.pdbx_seq_one_letter_code
_entity_poly.pdbx_strand_id
1 'polypeptide(L)'
;LELFRDVALACATYNDFIAVSSVASPFRILRLEEAKLIEYRSISYPSSARGCGSLCFSPCGKQIVSGFWDGSVRVHSLRTGNLRALLTLHSSAINFLNWSIVNRKRLLFVCGEDSRLSIWNLHKDP
;
A
#
# COMPACT_ATOMS: atom_id res chain seq x y z
N LEU A 1 -14.91 -15.02 5.29
CA LEU A 1 -13.72 -14.54 6.02
C LEU A 1 -13.99 -13.09 6.38
N GLU A 2 -14.19 -12.78 7.65
CA GLU A 2 -14.30 -11.41 8.12
C GLU A 2 -12.89 -10.89 8.41
N LEU A 3 -12.41 -9.94 7.63
CA LEU A 3 -11.02 -9.44 7.70
C LEU A 3 -10.86 -8.31 8.73
N PHE A 4 -11.90 -7.48 8.87
CA PHE A 4 -11.93 -6.31 9.71
C PHE A 4 -13.29 -6.22 10.37
N ARG A 5 -13.33 -5.62 11.56
CA ARG A 5 -14.58 -5.16 12.17
C ARG A 5 -15.02 -3.79 11.62
N ASP A 6 -14.06 -3.05 11.05
CA ASP A 6 -14.25 -1.74 10.47
C ASP A 6 -14.39 -1.80 8.93
N VAL A 7 -14.76 -0.67 8.33
CA VAL A 7 -14.91 -0.54 6.87
C VAL A 7 -13.60 -0.84 6.15
N ALA A 8 -13.65 -1.72 5.16
CA ALA A 8 -12.54 -1.93 4.22
C ALA A 8 -12.50 -0.76 3.22
N LEU A 9 -11.34 -0.15 3.03
CA LEU A 9 -11.19 1.09 2.26
C LEU A 9 -10.58 0.87 0.87
N ALA A 10 -9.56 0.02 0.79
CA ALA A 10 -8.88 -0.25 -0.47
C ALA A 10 -8.44 -1.71 -0.55
N CYS A 11 -8.26 -2.18 -1.78
CA CYS A 11 -7.58 -3.43 -2.04
C CYS A 11 -6.62 -3.29 -3.21
N ALA A 12 -5.60 -4.14 -3.23
CA ALA A 12 -4.66 -4.29 -4.34
C ALA A 12 -4.36 -5.76 -4.56
N THR A 13 -3.92 -6.12 -5.77
CA THR A 13 -3.58 -7.50 -6.12
C THR A 13 -2.23 -7.58 -6.81
N TYR A 14 -1.55 -8.71 -6.61
CA TYR A 14 -0.36 -9.10 -7.36
C TYR A 14 -0.23 -10.63 -7.35
N ASN A 15 -0.32 -11.25 -8.52
CA ASN A 15 -0.41 -12.72 -8.65
C ASN A 15 -1.50 -13.30 -7.72
N ASP A 16 -1.09 -14.15 -6.77
CA ASP A 16 -1.91 -14.80 -5.76
C ASP A 16 -2.07 -13.97 -4.48
N PHE A 17 -1.45 -12.80 -4.39
CA PHE A 17 -1.57 -11.91 -3.23
C PHE A 17 -2.69 -10.89 -3.40
N ILE A 18 -3.44 -10.69 -2.32
CA ILE A 18 -4.45 -9.64 -2.18
C ILE A 18 -4.12 -8.86 -0.91
N ALA A 19 -3.94 -7.55 -1.02
CA ALA A 19 -3.86 -6.67 0.13
C ALA A 19 -5.18 -5.95 0.32
N VAL A 20 -5.62 -5.80 1.57
CA VAL A 20 -6.84 -5.08 1.92
C VAL A 20 -6.54 -4.18 3.12
N SER A 21 -6.96 -2.93 3.04
CA SER A 21 -6.84 -1.97 4.13
C SER A 21 -8.19 -1.62 4.75
N SER A 22 -8.13 -1.05 5.94
CA SER A 22 -9.29 -0.55 6.67
C SER A 22 -9.01 0.84 7.23
N VAL A 23 -10.03 1.44 7.86
CA VAL A 23 -9.92 2.68 8.63
C VAL A 23 -8.92 2.49 9.78
N ALA A 24 -8.97 1.36 10.47
CA ALA A 24 -8.09 1.05 11.60
C ALA A 24 -6.95 0.10 11.19
N SER A 25 -5.82 0.23 11.91
CA SER A 25 -4.71 -0.70 11.80
C SER A 25 -5.15 -2.11 12.26
N PRO A 26 -4.66 -3.19 11.62
CA PRO A 26 -3.67 -3.24 10.53
C PRO A 26 -4.32 -3.25 9.14
N PHE A 27 -3.51 -3.11 8.08
CA PHE A 27 -3.90 -3.65 6.78
C PHE A 27 -3.40 -5.09 6.64
N ARG A 28 -4.14 -5.93 5.93
CA ARG A 28 -3.87 -7.36 5.79
C ARG A 28 -3.46 -7.71 4.38
N ILE A 29 -2.58 -8.68 4.27
CA ILE A 29 -2.16 -9.30 3.01
C ILE A 29 -2.58 -10.76 3.11
N LEU A 30 -3.31 -11.20 2.11
CA LEU A 30 -3.84 -12.53 1.96
C LEU A 30 -3.17 -13.20 0.76
N ARG A 31 -3.17 -14.52 0.77
CA ARG A 31 -2.77 -15.34 -0.36
C ARG A 31 -3.93 -16.24 -0.77
N LEU A 32 -4.17 -16.33 -2.07
CA LEU A 32 -5.17 -17.21 -2.66
C LEU A 32 -4.50 -18.57 -2.97
N GLU A 33 -4.89 -19.60 -2.23
CA GLU A 33 -4.43 -20.97 -2.41
C GLU A 33 -5.64 -21.89 -2.61
N GLU A 34 -5.70 -22.63 -3.71
CA GLU A 34 -6.76 -23.61 -4.00
C GLU A 34 -8.19 -23.08 -3.73
N ALA A 35 -8.46 -21.86 -4.22
CA ALA A 35 -9.73 -21.12 -4.03
C ALA A 35 -10.06 -20.72 -2.58
N LYS A 36 -9.08 -20.77 -1.66
CA LYS A 36 -9.20 -20.26 -0.29
C LYS A 36 -8.27 -19.07 -0.06
N LEU A 37 -8.75 -18.09 0.69
CA LEU A 37 -7.94 -16.98 1.17
C LEU A 37 -7.36 -17.31 2.53
N ILE A 38 -6.02 -17.29 2.61
CA ILE A 38 -5.29 -17.41 3.87
C ILE A 38 -4.61 -16.09 4.20
N GLU A 39 -4.51 -15.73 5.47
CA GLU A 39 -3.74 -14.57 5.88
C GLU A 39 -2.25 -14.87 5.74
N TYR A 40 -1.57 -14.09 4.89
CA TYR A 40 -0.13 -14.15 4.72
C TYR A 40 0.59 -13.21 5.69
N ARG A 41 0.04 -12.02 5.90
CA ARG A 41 0.64 -10.99 6.77
C ARG A 41 -0.36 -9.95 7.23
N SER A 42 -0.11 -9.40 8.41
CA SER A 42 -0.70 -8.18 8.93
C SER A 42 0.38 -7.11 9.07
N ILE A 43 0.10 -5.88 8.62
CA ILE A 43 1.02 -4.74 8.76
C ILE A 43 0.31 -3.65 9.57
N SER A 44 0.79 -3.48 10.79
CA SER A 44 0.30 -2.44 11.70
C SER A 44 0.90 -1.07 11.38
N TYR A 45 0.12 -0.03 11.65
CA TYR A 45 0.53 1.36 11.51
C TYR A 45 0.06 2.17 12.72
N PRO A 46 0.78 3.25 13.10
CA PRO A 46 0.41 4.09 14.23
C PRO A 46 -0.92 4.78 13.97
N SER A 47 -1.64 5.09 15.06
CA SER A 47 -2.90 5.83 15.01
C SER A 47 -2.79 7.19 14.30
N SER A 48 -1.60 7.80 14.34
CA SER A 48 -1.31 9.05 13.60
C SER A 48 -1.52 8.95 12.10
N ALA A 49 -1.58 7.73 11.53
CA ALA A 49 -1.82 7.51 10.10
C ALA A 49 -3.27 7.74 9.65
N ARG A 50 -4.22 7.83 10.60
CA ARG A 50 -5.65 8.17 10.44
C ARG A 50 -6.51 7.27 9.52
N GLY A 51 -5.93 6.45 8.67
CA GLY A 51 -6.61 5.48 7.79
C GLY A 51 -5.78 5.18 6.53
N CYS A 52 -5.88 3.97 5.99
CA CYS A 52 -5.14 3.57 4.78
C CYS A 52 -6.09 3.53 3.58
N GLY A 53 -6.14 4.65 2.84
CA GLY A 53 -7.08 4.87 1.74
C GLY A 53 -6.65 4.32 0.39
N SER A 54 -5.39 3.93 0.24
CA SER A 54 -4.87 3.40 -1.03
C SER A 54 -3.77 2.36 -0.80
N LEU A 55 -3.74 1.35 -1.66
CA LEU A 55 -2.75 0.29 -1.67
C LEU A 55 -2.31 0.01 -3.11
N CYS A 56 -1.05 -0.36 -3.30
CA CYS A 56 -0.59 -0.99 -4.53
C CYS A 56 0.62 -1.88 -4.26
N PHE A 57 0.76 -2.93 -5.07
CA PHE A 57 1.99 -3.73 -5.10
C PHE A 57 2.99 -3.11 -6.06
N SER A 58 4.27 -3.22 -5.72
CA SER A 58 5.34 -2.93 -6.67
C SER A 58 5.29 -3.88 -7.87
N PRO A 59 5.74 -3.47 -9.08
CA PRO A 59 5.71 -4.32 -10.27
C PRO A 59 6.44 -5.66 -10.15
N CYS A 60 7.45 -5.78 -9.28
CA CYS A 60 8.15 -7.06 -9.06
C CYS A 60 7.59 -7.87 -7.86
N GLY A 61 6.52 -7.39 -7.22
CA GLY A 61 5.87 -8.06 -6.10
C GLY A 61 6.67 -8.12 -4.81
N LYS A 62 7.77 -7.38 -4.67
CA LYS A 62 8.60 -7.41 -3.45
C LYS A 62 8.16 -6.41 -2.39
N GLN A 63 7.36 -5.42 -2.78
CA GLN A 63 6.93 -4.34 -1.92
C GLN A 63 5.42 -4.14 -1.99
N ILE A 64 4.87 -3.65 -0.88
CA ILE A 64 3.54 -3.06 -0.83
C ILE A 64 3.68 -1.59 -0.44
N VAL A 65 2.97 -0.75 -1.18
CA VAL A 65 2.90 0.69 -0.93
C VAL A 65 1.51 1.01 -0.41
N SER A 66 1.45 1.76 0.68
CA SER A 66 0.22 2.22 1.31
C SER A 66 0.20 3.74 1.40
N GLY A 67 -0.94 4.33 1.07
CA GLY A 67 -1.20 5.77 1.15
C GLY A 67 -2.20 6.05 2.25
N PHE A 68 -1.86 6.99 3.12
CA PHE A 68 -2.59 7.25 4.35
C PHE A 68 -3.26 8.61 4.38
N TRP A 69 -4.24 8.76 5.26
CA TRP A 69 -4.96 10.01 5.48
C TRP A 69 -4.14 11.08 6.22
N ASP A 70 -3.00 10.70 6.79
CA ASP A 70 -1.98 11.65 7.30
C ASP A 70 -1.08 12.25 6.21
N GLY A 71 -1.31 11.88 4.94
CA GLY A 71 -0.48 12.29 3.79
C GLY A 71 0.82 11.51 3.63
N SER A 72 1.09 10.54 4.51
CA SER A 72 2.24 9.67 4.35
C SER A 72 2.00 8.59 3.29
N VAL A 73 3.05 8.32 2.51
CA VAL A 73 3.17 7.08 1.73
C VAL A 73 4.18 6.18 2.42
N ARG A 74 3.85 4.90 2.59
CA ARG A 74 4.70 3.94 3.30
C ARG A 74 4.96 2.75 2.42
N VAL A 75 6.22 2.38 2.33
CA VAL A 75 6.69 1.25 1.52
C VAL A 75 7.12 0.15 2.47
N HIS A 76 6.48 -1.00 2.40
CA HIS A 76 6.82 -2.17 3.21
C HIS A 76 7.31 -3.31 2.33
N SER A 77 8.25 -4.09 2.86
CA SER A 77 8.67 -5.35 2.25
C SER A 77 7.54 -6.38 2.35
N LEU A 78 7.11 -6.95 1.22
CA LEU A 78 6.06 -7.99 1.22
C LEU A 78 6.52 -9.21 2.06
N ARG A 79 7.78 -9.62 1.85
CA ARG A 79 8.36 -10.81 2.50
C ARG A 79 8.51 -10.65 4.01
N THR A 80 8.89 -9.48 4.50
CA THR A 80 9.26 -9.29 5.91
C THR A 80 8.27 -8.42 6.70
N GLY A 81 7.40 -7.66 6.04
CA GLY A 81 6.52 -6.67 6.67
C GLY A 81 7.21 -5.37 7.08
N ASN A 82 8.55 -5.34 7.09
CA ASN A 82 9.30 -4.17 7.57
C ASN A 82 9.07 -2.95 6.68
N LEU A 83 8.89 -1.80 7.32
CA LEU A 83 8.91 -0.49 6.68
C LEU A 83 10.30 -0.25 6.05
N ARG A 84 10.31 0.00 4.75
CA ARG A 84 11.50 0.29 3.94
C ARG A 84 11.66 1.78 3.68
N ALA A 85 10.55 2.49 3.52
CA ALA A 85 10.55 3.93 3.33
C ALA A 85 9.28 4.55 3.89
N LEU A 86 9.43 5.73 4.50
CA LEU A 86 8.37 6.63 4.92
C LEU A 86 8.52 7.92 4.13
N LEU A 87 7.46 8.31 3.43
CA LEU A 87 7.48 9.37 2.45
C LEU A 87 6.45 10.43 2.85
N THR A 88 6.93 11.61 3.23
CA THR A 88 6.10 12.69 3.82
C THR A 88 6.16 13.95 2.97
N LEU A 89 5.79 13.84 1.68
CA LEU A 89 5.72 14.99 0.77
C LEU A 89 4.33 15.62 0.69
N HIS A 90 3.28 14.84 0.89
CA HIS A 90 1.91 15.32 0.82
C HIS A 90 1.44 15.81 2.18
N SER A 91 0.67 16.91 2.19
CA SER A 91 0.16 17.53 3.41
C SER A 91 -1.27 17.12 3.77
N SER A 92 -1.91 16.28 2.94
CA SER A 92 -3.26 15.76 3.17
C SER A 92 -3.40 14.35 2.60
N ALA A 93 -4.58 13.74 2.78
CA ALA A 93 -4.85 12.34 2.51
C ALA A 93 -4.42 11.89 1.10
N ILE A 94 -3.76 10.73 1.05
CA ILE A 94 -3.40 10.06 -0.21
C ILE A 94 -4.59 9.23 -0.70
N ASN A 95 -5.14 9.62 -1.84
CA ASN A 95 -6.31 8.96 -2.43
C ASN A 95 -5.92 7.95 -3.51
N PHE A 96 -4.79 8.16 -4.19
CA PHE A 96 -4.37 7.30 -5.29
C PHE A 96 -2.88 7.00 -5.25
N LEU A 97 -2.58 5.72 -5.49
CA LEU A 97 -1.25 5.19 -5.73
C LEU A 97 -1.28 4.35 -7.01
N ASN A 98 -0.39 4.64 -7.95
CA ASN A 98 -0.30 3.86 -9.17
C ASN A 98 1.16 3.59 -9.55
N TRP A 99 1.52 2.32 -9.67
CA TRP A 99 2.79 1.92 -10.25
C TRP A 99 2.65 1.78 -11.75
N SER A 100 3.59 2.36 -12.50
CA SER A 100 3.67 2.17 -13.93
C SER A 100 5.12 2.10 -14.40
N ILE A 101 5.32 1.49 -15.56
CA ILE A 101 6.61 1.44 -16.24
C ILE A 101 6.59 2.48 -17.36
N VAL A 102 7.33 3.57 -17.18
CA VAL A 102 7.43 4.65 -18.16
C VAL A 102 8.88 4.77 -18.58
N ASN A 103 9.15 4.65 -19.89
CA ASN A 103 10.51 4.73 -20.44
C ASN A 103 11.51 3.80 -19.73
N ARG A 104 11.09 2.54 -19.47
CA ARG A 104 11.86 1.50 -18.75
C ARG A 104 12.15 1.83 -17.27
N LYS A 105 11.56 2.89 -16.71
CA LYS A 105 11.64 3.22 -15.28
C LYS A 105 10.36 2.79 -14.58
N ARG A 106 10.50 2.13 -13.43
CA ARG A 106 9.40 1.84 -12.52
C ARG A 106 9.13 3.12 -11.74
N LEU A 107 7.99 3.75 -11.98
CA LEU A 107 7.60 4.99 -11.34
C LEU A 107 6.32 4.77 -10.54
N LEU A 108 6.31 5.32 -9.32
CA LEU A 108 5.11 5.41 -8.50
C LEU A 108 4.54 6.83 -8.63
N PHE A 109 3.29 6.91 -9.05
CA PHE A 109 2.50 8.12 -9.09
C PHE A 109 1.63 8.19 -7.84
N VAL A 110 1.66 9.35 -7.17
CA VAL A 110 0.95 9.58 -5.92
C VAL A 110 0.18 10.89 -6.03
N CYS A 111 -1.11 10.87 -5.72
CA CYS A 111 -1.90 12.08 -5.58
C CYS A 111 -2.94 11.96 -4.47
N GLY A 112 -3.38 13.12 -3.98
CA GLY A 112 -4.23 13.23 -2.80
C GLY A 112 -4.96 14.55 -2.72
N GLU A 113 -5.51 14.84 -1.55
CA GLU A 113 -6.30 16.04 -1.27
C GLU A 113 -5.49 17.34 -1.24
N ASP A 114 -4.16 17.26 -1.19
CA ASP A 114 -3.27 18.42 -1.22
C ASP A 114 -3.10 19.03 -2.62
N SER A 115 -3.85 18.53 -3.61
CA SER A 115 -3.83 19.00 -5.01
C SER A 115 -2.47 18.83 -5.69
N ARG A 116 -1.61 17.95 -5.19
CA ARG A 116 -0.29 17.66 -5.78
C ARG A 116 -0.26 16.27 -6.40
N LEU A 117 0.47 16.15 -7.51
CA LEU A 117 0.96 14.90 -8.06
C LEU A 117 2.45 14.80 -7.74
N SER A 118 2.89 13.70 -7.14
CA SER A 118 4.31 13.40 -7.00
C SER A 118 4.67 12.11 -7.73
N ILE A 119 5.89 12.07 -8.25
CA ILE A 119 6.43 10.95 -9.03
C ILE A 119 7.69 10.47 -8.33
N TRP A 120 7.70 9.18 -8.02
CA TRP A 120 8.77 8.57 -7.22
C TRP A 120 9.43 7.47 -8.01
N ASN A 121 10.76 7.50 -8.01
CA ASN A 121 11.58 6.39 -8.45
C ASN A 121 12.18 5.73 -7.22
N LEU A 122 11.51 4.69 -6.72
CA LEU A 122 12.00 3.91 -5.58
C LEU A 122 13.08 2.95 -6.08
N HIS A 123 14.27 3.49 -6.32
CA HIS A 123 15.47 2.69 -6.58
C HIS A 123 15.68 1.73 -5.40
N LYS A 124 15.85 0.43 -5.70
CA LYS A 124 15.83 -0.74 -4.79
C LYS A 124 14.54 -1.57 -4.78
N ASP A 125 13.76 -1.50 -5.84
CA ASP A 125 12.89 -2.62 -6.20
C ASP A 125 13.64 -3.51 -7.22
N PRO A 126 14.44 -4.51 -6.78
CA PRO A 126 15.24 -5.33 -7.70
C PRO A 126 14.34 -6.08 -8.69
#